data_AF-A0A838KLI4-F1
#
_entry.id   AF-A0A838KLI4-F1
#
_cell.length_a   1.000
_cell.length_b   1.000
_cell.length_c   1.000
_cell.angle_alpha   90.00
_cell.angle_beta   90.00
_cell.angle_gamma   90.00
#
_symmetry.space_group_name_H-M   'P 1'
#
loop_
_entity.id
_entity.type
_entity.pdbx_description
1 polymer ?
#
loop_
_entity_poly.entity_id
_entity_poly.type
_entity_poly.pdbx_seq_one_letter_code
_entity_poly.pdbx_strand_id
1 'polypeptide(L)'
;MLDFTDVGLASTYKQSMPVLERKFIELIDHLSASGSGVNLVEIADGLLQRETAQLIDSETFRSSIDAVIFAANDAMGAAMGVSHLRARDFNVVAVTGRLTRSPLAVREAQRATGLPVLGIAELSDLDTASRLLGLDPELRDQPFVEATAAWPVPAPEVDLTETADVNNDVGNDDFPEYSFVGSDELVEMNAHQQ
;
A
#
# COMPACT_ATOMS: atom_id res chain seq x y z
N MET A 1 14.95 -8.75 1.06
CA MET A 1 13.51 -8.62 1.40
C MET A 1 13.47 -8.09 2.82
N LEU A 2 12.73 -7.01 3.05
CA LEU A 2 12.49 -6.46 4.38
C LEU A 2 10.98 -6.50 4.65
N ASP A 3 10.60 -6.64 5.91
CA ASP A 3 9.21 -6.55 6.37
C ASP A 3 9.09 -5.72 7.66
N PHE A 4 7.87 -5.57 8.18
CA PHE A 4 7.61 -4.74 9.36
C PHE A 4 8.39 -5.18 10.62
N THR A 5 8.81 -6.44 10.71
CA THR A 5 9.61 -6.94 11.84
C THR A 5 11.03 -6.37 11.82
N ASP A 6 11.56 -6.06 10.64
CA ASP A 6 12.86 -5.41 10.46
C ASP A 6 12.87 -3.96 10.98
N VAL A 7 11.71 -3.31 11.01
CA VAL A 7 11.55 -1.96 11.57
C VAL A 7 10.90 -1.97 12.96
N GLY A 8 10.92 -3.11 13.65
CA GLY A 8 10.50 -3.22 15.05
C GLY A 8 8.99 -3.31 15.27
N LEU A 9 8.21 -3.65 14.24
CA LEU A 9 6.78 -3.94 14.37
C LEU A 9 6.52 -5.44 14.26
N ALA A 10 5.97 -6.05 15.32
CA ALA A 10 5.52 -7.45 15.27
C ALA A 10 4.31 -7.65 14.33
N SER A 11 3.52 -6.60 14.10
CA SER A 11 2.37 -6.59 13.20
C SER A 11 1.94 -5.15 12.89
N THR A 12 1.31 -4.95 11.73
CA THR A 12 0.61 -3.71 11.36
C THR A 12 -0.78 -3.59 11.98
N TYR A 13 -1.32 -4.67 12.56
CA TYR A 13 -2.67 -4.71 13.11
C TYR A 13 -2.86 -3.64 14.19
N LYS A 14 -3.90 -2.81 14.04
CA LYS A 14 -4.26 -1.72 14.95
C LYS A 14 -3.17 -0.67 15.19
N GLN A 15 -2.11 -0.65 14.38
CA GLN A 15 -1.14 0.45 14.43
C GLN A 15 -1.79 1.74 13.95
N SER A 16 -1.38 2.88 14.51
CA SER A 16 -1.85 4.17 14.04
C SER A 16 -1.23 4.51 12.69
N MET A 17 -1.94 5.27 11.86
CA MET A 17 -1.43 5.63 10.53
C MET A 17 -0.06 6.35 10.58
N PRO A 18 0.19 7.29 11.52
CA PRO A 18 1.53 7.88 11.65
C PRO A 18 2.64 6.88 11.94
N VAL A 19 2.35 5.78 12.66
CA VAL A 19 3.33 4.71 12.90
C VAL A 19 3.56 3.93 11.60
N LEU A 20 2.49 3.55 10.91
CA LEU A 20 2.57 2.81 9.65
C LEU A 20 3.35 3.59 8.58
N GLU A 21 3.04 4.87 8.40
CA GLU A 21 3.75 5.74 7.44
C GLU A 21 5.24 5.82 7.75
N ARG A 22 5.62 6.13 8.99
CA ARG A 22 7.04 6.20 9.38
C ARG A 22 7.77 4.89 9.13
N LYS A 23 7.15 3.77 9.49
CA LYS A 23 7.75 2.44 9.37
C LYS A 23 7.86 1.98 7.93
N PHE A 24 6.89 2.36 7.10
CA PHE A 24 6.93 2.14 5.66
C PHE A 24 8.04 2.96 4.98
N ILE A 25 8.20 4.25 5.33
CA ILE A 25 9.31 5.07 4.82
C ILE A 25 10.67 4.52 5.27
N GLU A 26 10.79 4.10 6.54
CA GLU A 26 12.02 3.47 7.06
C GLU A 26 12.42 2.23 6.27
N LEU A 27 11.46 1.40 5.84
CA LEU A 27 11.71 0.25 4.97
C LEU A 27 12.22 0.68 3.58
N ILE A 28 11.61 1.70 2.98
CA ILE A 28 12.05 2.25 1.68
C ILE A 28 13.47 2.81 1.78
N ASP A 29 13.76 3.55 2.84
CA ASP A 29 15.07 4.16 3.08
C ASP A 29 16.15 3.09 3.25
N HIS A 30 15.87 2.02 4.01
CA HIS A 30 16.80 0.90 4.14
C HIS A 30 17.10 0.20 2.81
N LEU A 31 16.08 -0.04 1.98
CA LEU A 31 16.29 -0.64 0.65
C LEU A 31 17.10 0.28 -0.26
N SER A 32 16.78 1.58 -0.26
CA SER A 32 17.45 2.58 -1.10
C SER A 32 18.91 2.78 -0.68
N ALA A 33 19.18 2.87 0.62
CA ALA A 33 20.54 2.96 1.18
C ALA A 33 21.38 1.70 0.89
N SER A 34 20.73 0.55 0.68
CA SER A 34 21.39 -0.70 0.29
C SER A 34 21.76 -0.76 -1.20
N GLY A 35 21.51 0.31 -1.97
CA GLY A 35 21.81 0.41 -3.39
C GLY A 35 20.70 -0.14 -4.31
N SER A 36 19.49 -0.32 -3.79
CA SER A 36 18.35 -0.76 -4.60
C SER A 36 17.99 0.32 -5.63
N GLY A 37 18.07 -0.02 -6.91
CA GLY A 37 17.61 0.85 -8.00
C GLY A 37 16.09 0.84 -8.19
N VAL A 38 15.40 -0.19 -7.69
CA VAL A 38 13.94 -0.35 -7.77
C VAL A 38 13.43 -1.08 -6.54
N ASN A 39 12.48 -0.48 -5.82
CA ASN A 39 11.84 -1.10 -4.66
C ASN A 39 10.49 -1.69 -5.04
N LEU A 40 10.31 -3.00 -4.84
CA LEU A 40 9.01 -3.66 -4.95
C LEU A 40 8.39 -3.76 -3.55
N VAL A 41 7.25 -3.09 -3.37
CA VAL A 41 6.46 -3.14 -2.13
C VAL A 41 5.20 -3.97 -2.36
N GLU A 42 5.03 -5.04 -1.58
CA GLU A 42 3.81 -5.84 -1.60
C GLU A 42 2.88 -5.42 -0.46
N ILE A 43 1.60 -5.18 -0.78
CA ILE A 43 0.51 -5.03 0.18
C ILE A 43 -0.43 -6.22 0.01
N ALA A 44 -0.42 -7.14 0.97
CA ALA A 44 -1.10 -8.43 0.84
C ALA A 44 -2.61 -8.39 1.15
N ASP A 45 -3.05 -7.42 1.96
CA ASP A 45 -4.45 -7.26 2.35
C ASP A 45 -5.28 -6.60 1.24
N GLY A 46 -6.60 -6.80 1.31
CA GLY A 46 -7.52 -6.20 0.33
C GLY A 46 -7.68 -4.69 0.51
N LEU A 47 -7.93 -3.97 -0.58
CA LEU A 47 -8.10 -2.49 -0.56
C LEU A 47 -9.20 -1.99 0.40
N LEU A 48 -10.19 -2.82 0.72
CA LEU A 48 -11.29 -2.47 1.62
C LEU A 48 -11.01 -2.84 3.09
N GLN A 49 -9.88 -3.50 3.36
CA GLN A 49 -9.41 -3.74 4.71
C GLN A 49 -9.05 -2.39 5.34
N ARG A 50 -9.44 -2.16 6.62
CA ARG A 50 -9.41 -0.83 7.26
C ARG A 50 -8.03 -0.16 7.16
N GLU A 51 -6.98 -0.84 7.59
CA GLU A 51 -5.62 -0.34 7.58
C GLU A 51 -5.12 -0.08 6.15
N THR A 52 -5.43 -0.95 5.20
CA THR A 52 -5.09 -0.76 3.78
C THR A 52 -5.82 0.43 3.16
N ALA A 53 -7.11 0.57 3.46
CA ALA A 53 -7.93 1.70 2.99
C ALA A 53 -7.39 3.04 3.53
N GLN A 54 -7.02 3.08 4.81
CA GLN A 54 -6.40 4.27 5.40
C GLN A 54 -5.01 4.53 4.81
N LEU A 55 -4.23 3.49 4.49
CA LEU A 55 -2.91 3.61 3.90
C LEU A 55 -2.96 4.18 2.48
N ILE A 56 -3.90 3.72 1.64
CA ILE A 56 -4.05 4.27 0.28
C ILE A 56 -4.68 5.67 0.25
N ASP A 57 -5.31 6.11 1.35
CA ASP A 57 -5.75 7.50 1.54
C ASP A 57 -4.62 8.40 2.08
N SER A 58 -3.46 7.83 2.47
CA SER A 58 -2.31 8.59 2.96
C SER A 58 -1.54 9.23 1.80
N GLU A 59 -1.33 10.54 1.89
CA GLU A 59 -0.50 11.29 0.95
C GLU A 59 0.98 10.89 1.04
N THR A 60 1.47 10.59 2.25
CA THR A 60 2.83 10.09 2.47
C THR A 60 3.06 8.79 1.72
N PHE A 61 2.10 7.86 1.83
CA PHE A 61 2.18 6.60 1.09
C PHE A 61 2.04 6.84 -0.42
N ARG A 62 1.01 7.56 -0.86
CA ARG A 62 0.75 7.82 -2.29
C ARG A 62 1.93 8.49 -2.99
N SER A 63 2.58 9.46 -2.36
CA SER A 63 3.74 10.19 -2.93
C SER A 63 5.01 9.34 -3.05
N SER A 64 5.09 8.22 -2.34
CA SER A 64 6.22 7.29 -2.41
C SER A 64 6.09 6.19 -3.48
N ILE A 65 4.94 6.12 -4.16
CA ILE A 65 4.61 5.03 -5.11
C ILE A 65 4.57 5.59 -6.53
N ASP A 66 5.53 5.17 -7.36
CA ASP A 66 5.60 5.59 -8.77
C ASP A 66 4.58 4.87 -9.67
N ALA A 67 4.31 3.59 -9.37
CA ALA A 67 3.44 2.74 -10.17
C ALA A 67 2.82 1.61 -9.34
N VAL A 68 1.62 1.16 -9.74
CA VAL A 68 0.89 0.07 -9.10
C VAL A 68 0.56 -1.03 -10.10
N ILE A 69 0.86 -2.28 -9.73
CA ILE A 69 0.33 -3.48 -10.38
C ILE A 69 -0.76 -4.05 -9.46
N PHE A 70 -2.02 -4.02 -9.90
CA PHE A 70 -3.14 -4.45 -9.05
C PHE A 70 -3.44 -5.94 -9.22
N ALA A 71 -3.32 -6.72 -8.14
CA ALA A 71 -3.66 -8.14 -8.13
C ALA A 71 -5.16 -8.34 -7.87
N ALA A 72 -5.88 -8.97 -8.80
CA ALA A 72 -7.32 -9.20 -8.72
C ALA A 72 -7.72 -10.67 -8.91
N ASN A 73 -8.85 -11.03 -8.31
CA ASN A 73 -9.38 -12.39 -8.35
C ASN A 73 -10.22 -12.68 -9.60
N ASP A 74 -10.88 -11.66 -10.14
CA ASP A 74 -11.77 -11.72 -11.30
C ASP A 74 -11.80 -10.36 -12.03
N ALA A 75 -12.47 -10.31 -13.18
CA ALA A 75 -12.53 -9.12 -14.02
C ALA A 75 -13.30 -7.94 -13.40
N MET A 76 -14.32 -8.21 -12.59
CA MET A 76 -15.11 -7.16 -11.93
C MET A 76 -14.33 -6.55 -10.78
N GLY A 77 -13.65 -7.38 -9.97
CA GLY A 77 -12.71 -6.97 -8.94
C GLY A 77 -11.56 -6.15 -9.51
N ALA A 78 -11.03 -6.55 -10.68
CA ALA A 78 -10.02 -5.75 -11.39
C ALA A 78 -10.55 -4.36 -11.77
N ALA A 79 -11.75 -4.27 -12.39
CA ALA A 79 -12.35 -3.01 -12.77
C ALA A 79 -12.57 -2.08 -11.57
N MET A 80 -13.13 -2.62 -10.48
CA MET A 80 -13.39 -1.86 -9.26
C MET A 80 -12.10 -1.41 -8.58
N GLY A 81 -11.12 -2.30 -8.40
CA GLY A 81 -9.87 -1.97 -7.73
C GLY A 81 -9.03 -0.94 -8.50
N VAL A 82 -8.94 -1.08 -9.83
CA VAL A 82 -8.27 -0.10 -10.69
C VAL A 82 -8.95 1.26 -10.60
N SER A 83 -10.29 1.31 -10.68
CA SER A 83 -11.06 2.55 -10.53
C SER A 83 -10.83 3.19 -9.15
N HIS A 84 -10.86 2.39 -8.09
CA HIS A 84 -10.69 2.82 -6.71
C HIS A 84 -9.32 3.44 -6.44
N LEU A 85 -8.26 2.84 -6.98
CA LEU A 85 -6.88 3.33 -6.90
C LEU A 85 -6.67 4.59 -7.76
N ARG A 86 -7.19 4.61 -8.99
CA ARG A 86 -7.09 5.80 -9.86
C ARG A 86 -7.84 7.01 -9.30
N ALA A 87 -8.95 6.80 -8.59
CA ALA A 87 -9.67 7.87 -7.90
C ALA A 87 -8.86 8.50 -6.74
N ARG A 88 -7.73 7.88 -6.36
CA ARG A 88 -6.76 8.37 -5.36
C ARG A 88 -5.42 8.72 -6.01
N ASP A 89 -5.43 8.99 -7.31
CA ASP A 89 -4.25 9.41 -8.09
C ASP A 89 -3.09 8.40 -8.10
N PHE A 90 -3.36 7.11 -7.88
CA PHE A 90 -2.36 6.06 -8.15
C PHE A 90 -2.22 5.80 -9.64
N ASN A 91 -0.97 5.72 -10.09
CA ASN A 91 -0.61 5.29 -11.43
C ASN A 91 -0.69 3.76 -11.56
N VAL A 92 -1.89 3.24 -11.81
CA VAL A 92 -2.07 1.80 -12.05
C VAL A 92 -1.68 1.43 -13.48
N VAL A 93 -0.60 0.66 -13.61
CA VAL A 93 0.05 0.34 -14.91
C VAL A 93 -0.34 -1.04 -15.44
N ALA A 94 -0.75 -1.96 -14.58
CA ALA A 94 -1.15 -3.30 -14.97
C ALA A 94 -2.08 -3.97 -13.96
N VAL A 95 -2.72 -5.05 -14.39
CA VAL A 95 -3.50 -5.95 -13.56
C VAL A 95 -2.85 -7.34 -13.55
N THR A 96 -2.89 -8.04 -12.42
CA THR A 96 -2.44 -9.43 -12.28
C THR A 96 -3.36 -10.21 -11.34
N GLY A 97 -2.89 -11.35 -10.80
CA GLY A 97 -3.59 -12.12 -9.79
C GLY A 97 -4.28 -13.35 -10.35
N ARG A 98 -5.22 -13.91 -9.58
CA ARG A 98 -5.85 -15.20 -9.91
C ARG A 98 -6.65 -15.18 -11.20
N LEU A 99 -7.16 -14.03 -11.62
CA LEU A 99 -7.91 -13.89 -12.88
C LEU A 99 -7.10 -14.29 -14.12
N THR A 100 -5.76 -14.22 -14.04
CA THR A 100 -4.83 -14.64 -15.11
C THR A 100 -4.98 -16.12 -15.48
N ARG A 101 -5.59 -16.94 -14.61
CA ARG A 101 -5.86 -18.37 -14.85
C ARG A 101 -7.07 -18.63 -15.74
N SER A 102 -7.80 -17.59 -16.15
CA SER A 102 -8.96 -17.69 -17.04
C SER A 102 -8.78 -16.77 -18.25
N PRO A 103 -8.60 -17.31 -19.47
CA PRO A 103 -8.50 -16.49 -20.68
C PRO A 103 -9.71 -15.57 -20.90
N LEU A 104 -10.90 -15.95 -20.41
CA LEU A 104 -12.08 -15.10 -20.47
C LEU A 104 -11.95 -13.92 -19.50
N ALA A 105 -11.62 -14.19 -18.23
CA ALA A 105 -11.47 -13.15 -17.21
C ALA A 105 -10.35 -12.16 -17.57
N VAL A 106 -9.27 -12.62 -18.19
CA VAL A 106 -8.21 -11.76 -18.75
C VAL A 106 -8.80 -10.76 -19.76
N ARG A 107 -9.54 -11.24 -20.77
CA ARG A 107 -10.13 -10.37 -21.80
C ARG A 107 -11.14 -9.38 -21.23
N GLU A 108 -11.95 -9.83 -20.27
CA GLU A 108 -12.94 -8.97 -19.60
C GLU A 108 -12.25 -7.89 -18.76
N ALA A 109 -11.21 -8.24 -18.00
CA ALA A 109 -10.43 -7.29 -17.20
C ALA A 109 -9.72 -6.27 -18.10
N GLN A 110 -9.07 -6.70 -19.19
CA GLN A 110 -8.44 -5.81 -20.16
C GLN A 110 -9.45 -4.82 -20.76
N ARG A 111 -10.63 -5.30 -21.16
CA ARG A 111 -11.69 -4.46 -21.70
C ARG A 111 -12.22 -3.45 -20.67
N ALA A 112 -12.40 -3.88 -19.43
CA ALA A 112 -12.98 -3.03 -18.38
C ALA A 112 -11.99 -1.99 -17.83
N THR A 113 -10.70 -2.31 -17.76
CA THR A 113 -9.68 -1.45 -17.13
C THR A 113 -8.88 -0.62 -18.13
N GLY A 114 -8.81 -1.07 -19.39
CA GLY A 114 -7.92 -0.54 -20.42
C GLY A 114 -6.44 -0.86 -20.17
N LEU A 115 -6.14 -1.75 -19.22
CA LEU A 115 -4.77 -2.09 -18.81
C LEU A 115 -4.32 -3.45 -19.33
N PRO A 116 -3.00 -3.65 -19.51
CA PRO A 116 -2.47 -5.00 -19.70
C PRO A 116 -2.74 -5.86 -18.47
N VAL A 117 -3.00 -7.15 -18.72
CA VAL A 117 -3.12 -8.18 -17.69
C VAL A 117 -1.91 -9.07 -17.81
N LEU A 118 -1.12 -9.17 -16.74
CA LEU A 118 0.17 -9.83 -16.72
C LEU A 118 0.10 -11.10 -15.87
N GLY A 119 0.45 -12.24 -16.45
CA GLY A 119 0.69 -13.48 -15.73
C GLY A 119 2.13 -13.57 -15.22
N ILE A 120 2.48 -14.73 -14.67
CA ILE A 120 3.83 -14.98 -14.11
C ILE A 120 4.90 -14.88 -15.21
N ALA A 121 4.61 -15.34 -16.42
CA ALA A 121 5.56 -15.31 -17.52
C ALA A 121 5.90 -13.86 -17.91
N GLU A 122 4.89 -13.00 -18.03
CA GLU A 122 5.07 -11.59 -18.38
C GLU A 122 5.72 -10.79 -17.24
N LEU A 123 5.41 -11.10 -15.97
CA LEU A 123 6.05 -10.45 -14.82
C LEU A 123 7.51 -10.87 -14.62
N SER A 124 7.89 -12.07 -15.07
CA SER A 124 9.27 -12.56 -15.01
C SER A 124 10.11 -12.14 -16.21
N ASP A 125 9.50 -11.51 -17.22
CA ASP A 125 10.17 -11.03 -18.41
C ASP A 125 10.75 -9.62 -18.17
N LEU A 126 12.08 -9.50 -18.27
CA LEU A 126 12.82 -8.28 -17.98
C LEU A 126 12.37 -7.10 -18.87
N ASP A 127 12.16 -7.34 -20.15
CA ASP A 127 11.76 -6.30 -21.09
C ASP A 127 10.35 -5.78 -20.80
N THR A 128 9.42 -6.69 -20.47
CA THR A 128 8.07 -6.34 -20.05
C THR A 128 8.10 -5.52 -18.77
N ALA A 129 8.80 -5.99 -17.72
CA ALA A 129 8.91 -5.28 -16.45
C ALA A 129 9.55 -3.89 -16.62
N SER A 130 10.65 -3.80 -17.36
CA SER A 130 11.38 -2.55 -17.59
C SER A 130 10.51 -1.52 -18.33
N ARG A 131 9.79 -1.95 -19.38
CA ARG A 131 8.92 -1.06 -20.15
C ARG A 131 7.70 -0.62 -19.35
N LEU A 132 7.14 -1.50 -18.51
CA LEU A 132 5.97 -1.19 -17.69
C LEU A 132 6.30 -0.16 -16.61
N LEU A 133 7.46 -0.29 -15.98
CA LEU A 133 7.91 0.57 -14.88
C LEU A 133 8.67 1.81 -15.36
N GLY A 134 8.90 1.95 -16.67
CA GLY A 134 9.65 3.08 -17.23
C GLY A 134 11.11 3.12 -16.78
N LEU A 135 11.70 1.95 -16.47
CA LEU A 135 13.07 1.87 -15.98
C LEU A 135 14.04 2.32 -17.07
N ASP A 136 14.99 3.16 -16.67
CA ASP A 136 16.10 3.58 -17.51
C ASP A 136 16.83 2.33 -18.05
N PRO A 137 17.12 2.25 -19.37
CA PRO A 137 18.02 1.25 -19.92
C PRO A 137 19.33 1.10 -19.13
N GLU A 138 19.86 2.18 -18.54
CA GLU A 138 21.08 2.15 -17.72
C GLU A 138 20.93 1.32 -16.43
N LEU A 139 19.71 1.20 -15.87
CA LEU A 139 19.45 0.29 -14.73
C LEU A 139 19.56 -1.19 -15.13
N ARG A 140 19.38 -1.52 -16.41
CA ARG A 140 19.45 -2.92 -16.91
C ARG A 140 20.87 -3.47 -16.91
N ASP A 141 21.83 -2.60 -17.19
CA ASP A 141 23.23 -2.97 -17.38
C ASP A 141 24.08 -2.82 -16.10
N GLN A 142 23.46 -2.33 -15.01
CA GLN A 142 24.13 -2.28 -13.72
C GLN A 142 24.32 -3.71 -13.18
N PRO A 143 25.56 -4.11 -12.84
CA PRO A 143 25.78 -5.40 -12.21
C PRO A 143 25.01 -5.45 -10.90
N PHE A 144 24.32 -6.56 -10.65
CA PHE A 144 23.70 -6.81 -9.35
C PHE A 144 24.79 -6.74 -8.27
N VAL A 145 24.79 -5.67 -7.48
CA VAL A 145 25.63 -5.56 -6.30
C VAL A 145 24.87 -6.26 -5.18
N GLU A 146 25.40 -7.38 -4.71
CA GLU A 146 24.88 -8.02 -3.51
C GLU A 146 25.00 -7.00 -2.36
N ALA A 147 23.87 -6.63 -1.74
CA ALA A 147 23.84 -5.64 -0.69
C ALA A 147 24.79 -6.05 0.45
N THR A 148 25.90 -5.32 0.60
CA THR A 148 26.91 -5.58 1.64
C THR A 148 26.52 -5.01 3.00
N ALA A 149 25.39 -4.33 3.11
CA ALA A 149 24.93 -3.76 4.36
C ALA A 149 24.57 -4.89 5.34
N ALA A 150 25.42 -5.11 6.33
CA ALA A 150 25.13 -6.01 7.42
C ALA A 150 23.90 -5.49 8.16
N TRP A 151 22.85 -6.30 8.19
CA TRP A 151 21.69 -6.04 9.01
C TRP A 151 22.07 -6.05 10.51
N PRO A 152 21.61 -5.09 11.32
CA PRO A 152 20.77 -3.95 10.95
C PRO A 152 21.56 -2.83 10.26
N VAL A 153 20.96 -2.25 9.20
CA VAL A 153 21.45 -0.96 8.69
C VAL A 153 21.29 0.05 9.83
N PRO A 154 22.39 0.67 10.31
CA PRO A 154 22.26 1.64 11.39
C PRO A 154 21.34 2.77 10.92
N ALA A 155 20.30 3.06 11.70
CA ALA A 155 19.46 4.21 11.46
C ALA A 155 20.35 5.47 11.36
N PRO A 156 20.04 6.43 10.47
CA PRO A 156 20.75 7.69 10.44
C PRO A 156 20.71 8.33 11.84
N GLU A 157 21.84 8.87 12.32
CA GLU A 157 21.89 9.60 13.59
C GLU A 157 20.94 10.80 13.50
N VAL A 158 19.73 10.65 14.05
CA VAL A 158 18.81 11.77 14.22
C VAL A 158 19.27 12.54 15.44
N ASP A 159 19.74 13.77 15.23
CA ASP A 159 20.04 14.71 16.31
C ASP A 159 18.71 15.13 16.99
N LEU A 160 18.42 14.49 18.13
CA LEU A 160 17.19 14.75 18.90
C LEU A 160 17.27 16.05 19.73
N THR A 161 18.26 16.92 19.51
CA THR A 161 18.41 18.16 20.29
C THR A 161 17.50 19.32 19.84
N GLU A 162 16.75 19.17 18.74
CA GLU A 162 15.84 20.22 18.22
C GLU A 162 14.35 19.82 18.23
N THR A 163 13.82 19.22 19.30
CA THR A 163 12.38 19.34 19.62
C THR A 163 12.15 19.37 21.12
N ALA A 164 12.64 20.42 21.79
CA ALA A 164 12.15 20.82 23.10
C ALA A 164 11.55 22.21 22.96
N ASP A 165 10.27 22.28 22.57
CA ASP A 165 9.33 23.35 22.94
C ASP A 165 7.99 23.16 22.20
N VAL A 166 7.21 22.16 22.62
CA VAL A 166 5.74 22.30 22.58
C VAL A 166 5.21 21.84 23.92
N ASN A 167 4.81 22.83 24.71
CA ASN A 167 4.37 22.71 26.08
C ASN A 167 3.22 21.72 26.26
N ASN A 168 3.27 21.04 27.41
CA ASN A 168 2.19 20.36 28.09
C ASN A 168 0.86 21.12 27.99
N ASP A 169 -0.11 20.53 27.32
CA ASP A 169 -1.53 20.68 27.65
C ASP A 169 -2.18 19.30 27.56
N VAL A 170 -2.00 18.50 28.63
CA VAL A 170 -2.83 17.31 28.87
C VAL A 170 -4.18 17.79 29.37
N GLY A 171 -5.00 18.24 28.42
CA GLY A 171 -6.44 18.35 28.59
C GLY A 171 -7.00 16.96 28.88
N ASN A 172 -7.69 16.86 30.00
CA ASN A 172 -8.39 15.66 30.45
C ASN A 172 -9.61 15.42 29.55
N ASP A 173 -9.42 14.72 28.42
CA ASP A 173 -10.52 14.32 27.54
C ASP A 173 -11.18 13.05 28.09
N ASP A 174 -12.30 13.25 28.78
CA ASP A 174 -13.30 12.22 29.09
C ASP A 174 -13.74 11.51 27.81
N PHE A 175 -13.38 10.24 27.66
CA PHE A 175 -13.97 9.37 26.64
C PHE A 175 -15.42 9.04 27.02
N PRO A 176 -16.43 9.30 26.18
CA PRO A 176 -17.78 8.85 26.48
C PRO A 176 -17.86 7.33 26.36
N GLU A 177 -18.25 6.65 27.44
CA GLU A 177 -18.69 5.26 27.41
C GLU A 177 -19.87 5.12 26.44
N TYR A 178 -19.68 4.38 25.34
CA TYR A 178 -20.77 3.98 24.47
C TYR A 178 -21.61 2.93 25.19
N SER A 179 -22.75 3.35 25.75
CA SER A 179 -23.80 2.44 26.22
C SER A 179 -24.50 1.82 25.01
N PHE A 180 -24.54 0.48 25.00
CA PHE A 180 -25.22 -0.32 23.99
C PHE A 180 -26.74 -0.16 24.18
N VAL A 181 -27.42 0.54 23.26
CA VAL A 181 -28.90 0.60 23.27
C VAL A 181 -29.42 -0.70 22.66
N GLY A 182 -30.17 -1.44 23.48
CA GLY A 182 -30.77 -2.72 23.13
C GLY A 182 -31.77 -2.61 21.98
N SER A 183 -31.94 -3.72 21.28
CA SER A 183 -32.64 -3.90 20.01
C SER A 183 -34.17 -3.73 20.00
N ASP A 184 -34.75 -2.92 20.89
CA ASP A 184 -36.22 -2.80 21.01
C ASP A 184 -36.80 -1.42 20.62
N GLU A 185 -36.00 -0.45 20.16
CA GLU A 185 -36.48 0.92 19.83
C GLU A 185 -36.37 1.32 18.35
N LEU A 186 -36.45 0.36 17.41
CA LEU A 186 -36.51 0.62 15.96
C LEU A 186 -37.88 0.36 15.31
N VAL A 187 -38.97 0.38 16.09
CA VAL A 187 -40.32 0.12 15.57
C VAL A 187 -41.25 1.35 15.52
N GLU A 188 -40.92 2.50 16.13
CA GLU A 188 -41.86 3.65 16.19
C GLU A 188 -41.49 4.91 15.39
N MET A 189 -40.46 4.88 14.53
CA MET A 189 -40.08 6.06 13.72
C MET A 189 -40.47 5.98 12.23
N ASN A 190 -41.52 5.24 11.87
CA ASN A 190 -42.04 5.20 10.49
C ASN A 190 -43.57 5.14 10.39
N ALA A 191 -44.27 5.88 11.24
CA ALA A 191 -45.73 6.01 11.18
C ALA A 191 -46.21 7.45 11.36
N HIS A 192 -45.68 8.40 10.59
CA HIS A 192 -46.38 9.65 10.23
C HIS A 192 -45.65 10.37 9.10
N GLN A 193 -45.79 9.84 7.87
CA GLN A 193 -45.72 10.63 6.63
C GLN A 193 -46.26 9.77 5.48
N GLN A 194 -47.58 9.67 5.40
CA GLN A 194 -48.40 9.58 4.18
C GLN A 194 -49.88 9.63 4.56
#